data_AF-A0AAV7PPD4-F1
#
_entry.id   AF-A0AAV7PPD4-F1
#
_cell.length_a   1.000
_cell.length_b   1.000
_cell.length_c   1.000
_cell.angle_alpha   90.00
_cell.angle_beta   90.00
_cell.angle_gamma   90.00
#
_symmetry.space_group_name_H-M   'P 1'
#
loop_
_entity.id
_entity.type
_entity.pdbx_description
1 polymer ?
#
loop_
_entity_poly.entity_id
_entity_poly.type
_entity_poly.pdbx_seq_one_letter_code
_entity_poly.pdbx_strand_id
1 'polypeptide(L)'
;DPEECASYRPISLLNIDAKLFTGILAHRLNPYMPGLVDPDQSGFIPHRQCGDNTKRLLHLLDKTDRSRREALFLYRCGEGFRQGSLALSFPGPGAFQTG
;
A
#
# COMPACT_ATOMS: atom_id res chain seq x y z
N ASP A 1 -12.48 -5.70 21.87
CA ASP A 1 -12.37 -7.14 22.21
C ASP A 1 -12.59 -8.03 21.00
N PRO A 2 -12.04 -9.25 20.94
CA PRO A 2 -12.29 -10.21 19.85
C PRO A 2 -13.76 -10.68 19.75
N GLU A 3 -14.62 -10.30 20.70
CA GLU A 3 -16.06 -10.61 20.73
C GLU A 3 -16.95 -9.55 20.05
N GLU A 4 -16.38 -8.43 19.58
CA GLU A 4 -17.15 -7.45 18.82
C GLU A 4 -17.40 -7.92 17.38
N CYS A 5 -18.69 -8.08 17.00
CA CYS A 5 -19.11 -8.43 15.63
C CYS A 5 -18.51 -7.52 14.54
N ALA A 6 -18.17 -6.27 14.86
CA ALA A 6 -17.54 -5.33 13.93
C ALA A 6 -16.13 -5.80 13.45
N SER A 7 -15.48 -6.70 14.19
CA SER A 7 -14.16 -7.24 13.87
C SER A 7 -14.22 -8.52 13.03
N TYR A 8 -15.42 -9.08 12.77
CA TYR A 8 -15.56 -10.30 12.00
C TYR A 8 -15.23 -10.07 10.52
N ARG A 9 -14.25 -10.84 10.01
CA ARG A 9 -13.86 -10.87 8.59
C ARG A 9 -14.11 -12.29 8.07
N PRO A 10 -15.27 -12.57 7.43
CA PRO A 10 -15.58 -13.91 6.94
C PRO A 10 -14.58 -14.33 5.87
N ILE A 11 -14.06 -15.55 5.98
CA ILE A 11 -13.13 -16.14 5.01
C ILE A 11 -13.91 -17.03 4.06
N SER A 12 -13.86 -16.75 2.77
CA SER A 12 -14.46 -17.62 1.75
C SER A 12 -13.61 -18.88 1.53
N LEU A 13 -14.20 -20.05 1.77
CA LEU A 13 -13.59 -21.32 1.41
C LEU A 13 -13.88 -21.64 -0.05
N LEU A 14 -12.96 -21.27 -0.94
CA LEU A 14 -13.05 -21.60 -2.37
C LEU A 14 -12.70 -23.06 -2.65
N ASN A 15 -13.36 -23.64 -3.66
CA ASN A 15 -13.06 -24.96 -4.20
C ASN A 15 -11.58 -25.07 -4.61
N ILE A 16 -11.00 -26.26 -4.46
CA ILE A 16 -9.59 -26.54 -4.76
C ILE A 16 -9.27 -26.23 -6.22
N ASP A 17 -10.16 -26.58 -7.15
CA ASP A 17 -9.97 -26.31 -8.58
C ASP A 17 -9.86 -24.82 -8.84
N ALA A 18 -10.70 -24.00 -8.19
CA ALA A 18 -10.64 -22.55 -8.31
C ALA A 18 -9.30 -21.99 -7.76
N LYS A 19 -8.78 -22.55 -6.67
CA LYS A 19 -7.45 -22.18 -6.14
C LYS A 19 -6.32 -22.56 -7.10
N LEU A 20 -6.42 -23.71 -7.76
CA LEU A 20 -5.44 -24.15 -8.76
C LEU A 20 -5.46 -23.24 -10.00
N PHE A 21 -6.65 -22.99 -10.56
CA PHE A 21 -6.80 -22.11 -11.73
C PHE A 21 -6.32 -20.69 -11.44
N THR A 22 -6.69 -20.12 -10.29
CA THR A 22 -6.23 -18.77 -9.89
C THR A 22 -4.72 -18.72 -9.68
N GLY A 23 -4.11 -19.77 -9.12
CA GLY A 23 -2.65 -19.87 -8.99
C GLY A 23 -1.94 -19.91 -10.35
N ILE A 24 -2.44 -20.70 -11.30
CA ILE A 24 -1.90 -20.76 -12.67
C ILE A 24 -2.00 -19.39 -13.36
N LEU A 25 -3.15 -18.72 -13.24
CA LEU A 25 -3.35 -17.40 -13.82
C LEU A 25 -2.41 -16.36 -13.21
N ALA A 26 -2.29 -16.33 -11.87
CA ALA A 26 -1.40 -15.42 -11.17
C ALA A 26 0.05 -15.61 -11.63
N HIS A 27 0.52 -16.85 -11.74
CA HIS A 27 1.87 -17.14 -12.22
C HIS A 27 2.11 -16.65 -13.66
N ARG A 28 1.13 -16.82 -14.56
CA ARG A 28 1.23 -16.36 -15.95
C ARG A 28 1.18 -14.84 -16.10
N LEU A 29 0.44 -14.16 -15.23
CA LEU A 29 0.32 -12.70 -15.25
C LEU A 29 1.50 -12.00 -14.57
N ASN A 30 2.20 -12.69 -13.66
CA ASN A 30 3.27 -12.14 -12.85
C ASN A 30 4.35 -11.35 -13.63
N PRO A 31 4.82 -11.80 -14.81
CA PRO A 31 5.82 -11.03 -15.59
C PRO A 31 5.29 -9.70 -16.14
N TYR A 32 3.98 -9.58 -16.33
CA TYR A 32 3.32 -8.39 -16.89
C TYR A 32 2.82 -7.42 -15.80
N MET A 33 2.68 -7.90 -14.57
CA MET A 33 2.21 -7.11 -13.41
C MET A 33 2.98 -5.79 -13.22
N PRO A 34 4.32 -5.72 -13.35
CA PRO A 34 5.05 -4.46 -13.11
C PRO A 34 4.72 -3.34 -14.10
N GLY A 35 4.24 -3.67 -15.31
CA GLY A 35 3.87 -2.69 -16.34
C GLY A 35 2.38 -2.33 -16.33
N LEU A 36 1.53 -3.20 -15.78
CA LEU A 36 0.09 -2.95 -15.68
C LEU A 36 -0.29 -2.16 -14.43
N VAL A 37 0.52 -2.30 -13.37
CA VAL A 37 0.21 -1.78 -12.04
C VAL A 37 1.05 -0.54 -11.72
N ASP A 38 0.43 0.42 -11.05
CA ASP A 38 1.07 1.67 -10.62
C ASP A 38 2.39 1.40 -9.86
N PRO A 39 3.46 2.19 -10.10
CA PRO A 39 4.73 2.01 -9.41
C PRO A 39 4.65 2.10 -7.88
N ASP A 40 3.68 2.83 -7.33
CA ASP A 40 3.49 2.98 -5.89
C ASP A 40 2.63 1.88 -5.27
N GLN A 41 2.04 0.98 -6.07
CA GLN A 41 1.38 -0.21 -5.55
C GLN A 41 2.43 -1.29 -5.24
N SER A 42 2.64 -1.54 -3.94
CA SER A 42 3.58 -2.55 -3.44
C SER A 42 2.90 -3.85 -3.00
N GLY A 43 1.57 -3.86 -2.88
CA GLY A 43 0.82 -5.02 -2.39
C GLY A 43 0.71 -6.13 -3.43
N PHE A 44 1.06 -7.36 -3.04
CA PHE A 44 0.93 -8.57 -3.87
C PHE A 44 1.72 -8.56 -5.19
N ILE A 45 2.74 -7.70 -5.32
CA ILE A 45 3.67 -7.68 -6.45
C ILE A 45 5.02 -8.22 -5.95
N PRO A 46 5.59 -9.27 -6.58
CA PRO A 46 6.88 -9.77 -6.16
C PRO A 46 7.96 -8.69 -6.31
N HIS A 47 8.89 -8.69 -5.37
CA HIS A 47 10.00 -7.73 -5.30
C HIS A 47 9.61 -6.27 -5.05
N ARG A 48 8.35 -5.99 -4.68
CA ARG A 48 7.95 -4.69 -4.10
C ARG A 48 7.51 -4.89 -2.67
N GLN A 49 8.09 -4.13 -1.75
CA GLN A 49 7.71 -4.16 -0.34
C GLN A 49 7.14 -2.82 0.08
N CYS A 50 6.24 -2.82 1.07
CA CYS A 50 5.76 -1.56 1.64
C CYS A 50 6.92 -0.69 2.15
N GLY A 51 7.98 -1.31 2.69
CA GLY A 51 9.18 -0.60 3.13
C GLY A 51 9.85 0.26 2.04
N ASP A 52 9.74 -0.12 0.77
CA ASP A 52 10.28 0.66 -0.35
C ASP A 52 9.48 1.96 -0.54
N ASN A 53 8.16 1.90 -0.38
CA ASN A 53 7.29 3.06 -0.41
C ASN A 53 7.54 3.98 0.80
N THR A 54 7.76 3.42 1.99
CA THR A 54 8.12 4.23 3.18
C THR A 54 9.41 5.01 2.95
N LYS A 55 10.44 4.35 2.42
CA LYS A 55 11.73 5.00 2.10
C LYS A 55 11.55 6.11 1.06
N ARG A 56 10.76 5.85 0.01
CA ARG A 56 10.42 6.85 -1.01
C ARG A 56 9.73 8.06 -0.39
N LEU A 57 8.75 7.85 0.48
CA LEU A 57 8.04 8.94 1.17
C LEU A 57 9.01 9.78 2.01
N LEU A 58 9.87 9.16 2.81
CA LEU A 58 10.87 9.88 3.62
C LEU A 58 11.82 10.72 2.75
N HIS A 59 12.26 10.17 1.61
CA HIS A 59 13.09 10.93 0.65
C HIS A 59 12.34 12.12 0.03
N LEU A 60 11.04 11.99 -0.24
CA LEU A 60 10.22 13.08 -0.75
C LEU A 60 9.98 14.16 0.31
N LEU A 61 9.80 13.76 1.57
CA LEU A 61 9.67 14.68 2.70
C LEU A 61 10.93 15.53 2.89
N ASP A 62 12.13 14.93 2.93
CA ASP A 62 13.39 15.67 3.03
C ASP A 62 13.60 16.65 1.87
N LYS A 63 13.23 16.26 0.64
CA LYS A 63 13.30 17.16 -0.53
C LYS A 63 12.31 18.33 -0.45
N THR A 64 11.12 18.07 0.07
CA THR A 64 10.05 19.07 0.16
C THR A 64 10.37 20.10 1.24
N ASP A 65 10.91 19.65 2.38
CA ASP A 65 11.39 20.51 3.46
C ASP A 65 12.50 21.46 2.97
N ARG A 66 13.50 20.93 2.27
CA ARG A 66 14.58 21.74 1.67
C ARG A 66 14.09 22.75 0.63
N SER A 67 13.03 22.42 -0.11
CA SER A 67 12.50 23.30 -1.15
C SER A 67 11.42 24.26 -0.66
N ARG A 68 11.03 24.21 0.64
CA ARG A 68 9.95 25.00 1.27
C ARG A 68 8.66 25.01 0.44
N ARG A 69 8.31 23.86 -0.13
CA ARG A 69 7.07 23.69 -0.91
C ARG A 69 6.01 23.00 -0.06
N GLU A 70 4.77 23.41 -0.24
CA GLU A 70 3.65 22.66 0.30
C GLU A 70 3.41 21.44 -0.59
N ALA A 71 3.30 20.27 0.02
CA ALA A 71 2.98 19.03 -0.68
C ALA A 71 2.06 18.17 0.18
N LEU A 72 1.11 17.53 -0.49
CA LEU A 72 0.24 16.51 0.08
C LEU A 72 0.76 15.14 -0.38
N PHE A 73 1.16 14.30 0.59
CA PHE A 73 1.55 12.94 0.30
C PHE A 73 0.43 11.98 0.68
N LEU A 74 -0.08 11.26 -0.33
CA LEU A 74 -1.01 10.16 -0.14
C LEU A 74 -0.22 8.86 -0.09
N TYR A 75 -0.03 8.34 1.12
CA TYR A 75 0.70 7.12 1.33
C TYR A 75 -0.25 5.96 1.59
N ARG A 76 -0.15 4.92 0.77
CA ARG A 76 -0.85 3.65 0.98
C ARG A 76 0.18 2.55 1.19
N CYS A 77 0.15 1.96 2.38
CA CYS A 77 0.88 0.74 2.69
C CYS A 77 -0.10 -0.32 3.17
N GLY A 78 -0.08 -1.46 2.49
CA GLY A 78 -0.77 -2.64 2.93
C GLY A 78 0.20 -3.81 2.93
N GLU A 79 0.30 -4.50 4.06
CA GLU A 79 0.82 -5.85 4.13
C GLU A 79 -0.36 -6.79 4.40
N GLY A 80 -0.68 -7.67 3.44
CA GLY A 80 -1.88 -8.51 3.51
C GLY A 80 -3.19 -7.71 3.45
N PHE A 81 -4.14 -8.01 4.36
CA PHE A 81 -5.50 -7.42 4.40
C PHE A 81 -5.65 -6.16 5.28
N ARG A 82 -4.58 -5.63 5.88
CA ARG A 82 -4.61 -4.35 6.61
C ARG A 82 -4.13 -3.23 5.70
N GLN A 83 -5.06 -2.40 5.24
CA GLN A 83 -4.76 -1.18 4.49
C GLN A 83 -4.65 -0.02 5.49
N GLY A 84 -3.45 0.56 5.62
CA GLY A 84 -3.24 1.85 6.25
C GLY A 84 -3.14 2.92 5.18
N SER A 85 -3.94 3.98 5.30
CA SER A 85 -3.80 5.19 4.48
C SER A 85 -3.38 6.31 5.43
N LEU A 86 -2.28 6.99 5.13
CA LEU A 86 -1.85 8.18 5.85
C LEU A 86 -1.77 9.34 4.86
N ALA A 87 -2.58 10.36 5.08
CA ALA A 87 -2.47 11.62 4.36
C ALA A 87 -1.59 12.55 5.20
N LEU A 88 -0.40 12.89 4.68
CA LEU A 88 0.48 13.86 5.32
C LEU A 88 0.39 15.18 4.53
N SER A 89 -0.26 16.17 5.12
CA SER A 89 -0.26 17.55 4.66
C SER A 89 0.79 18.32 5.45
N PHE A 90 1.78 18.88 4.76
CA PHE A 90 2.69 19.85 5.34
C PHE A 90 2.42 21.22 4.69
N PRO A 91 1.73 22.14 5.38
CA PRO A 91 1.88 23.55 5.06
C PRO A 91 3.31 23.98 5.42
N GLY A 92 3.76 25.11 4.88
CA GLY A 92 5.11 25.63 5.08
C GLY A 92 5.60 25.66 6.55
N PRO A 93 6.88 25.99 6.77
CA PRO A 93 7.67 25.57 7.92
C PRO A 93 6.93 25.80 9.25
N GLY A 94 6.49 24.71 9.89
CA GLY A 94 6.02 24.75 11.29
C GLY A 94 4.73 24.00 11.67
N ALA A 95 4.03 23.27 10.79
CA ALA A 95 2.82 22.56 11.23
C ALA A 95 2.68 21.15 10.64
N PHE A 96 3.06 20.14 11.41
CA PHE A 96 2.64 18.75 11.19
C PHE A 96 1.18 18.64 11.65
N GLN A 97 0.22 18.50 10.72
CA GLN A 97 -1.15 18.11 11.06
C GLN A 97 -1.48 16.79 10.35
N THR A 98 -1.50 15.71 11.14
CA THR A 98 -2.14 14.44 10.78
C THR A 98 -3.64 14.56 11.00
N GLY A 99 -4.43 14.29 9.95
CA GLY A 99 -5.88 14.06 10.01
C GLY A 99 -6.22 12.63 9.64
#